data_AF-A0A2K6DUE1-F1
#
_entry.id   AF-A0A2K6DUE1-F1
#
_cell.length_a   1.000
_cell.length_b   1.000
_cell.length_c   1.000
_cell.angle_alpha   90.00
_cell.angle_beta   90.00
_cell.angle_gamma   90.00
#
_symmetry.space_group_name_H-M   'P 1'
#
loop_
_entity.id
_entity.type
_entity.pdbx_description
1 polymer ?
#
loop_
_entity_poly.entity_id
_entity_poly.type
_entity_poly.pdbx_seq_one_letter_code
_entity_poly.pdbx_strand_id
1 'polypeptide(L)'
;MPGWRLLTQVGAQVLGRVGDGLGAAFGPGNRTHIWLFVRSIHGKSGTWWDEHLSEENVPFIKQLVSDEDKAQLASKLCPLKDEPWPIHPWEPGSFRVGLIALKLGMMPLWTKDGEKHVVTLLQVQDCHVLKYTSKENHNGKTAALSVGGKTVSRFRKATPVLEFYRELGLPPKQTVKIFNITDNAAIKPGTPLYAAHFRPGQYVDVTAKTIGKGFQGVVKRWGFKGQPATHGQTKTHRRPGAISTGDIGRVWPGTKMPGKMGNIYRTEYGLKVWRINTKHNIIYVNGSVPGHKNCLVKVRDSKLPAYKDLGKNLPFPTYFPDGDEEELPEDLYDENVCQPGAPSITFA
;
A
#
# COMPACT_ATOMS: atom_id res chain seq x y z
N MET A 1 60.06 -27.93 5.27
CA MET A 1 60.06 -27.56 3.85
C MET A 1 58.96 -26.55 3.58
N PRO A 2 59.26 -25.24 3.56
CA PRO A 2 58.29 -24.19 3.22
C PRO A 2 58.32 -23.83 1.73
N GLY A 3 57.18 -23.48 1.14
CA GLY A 3 57.09 -22.85 -0.18
C GLY A 3 57.12 -21.33 -0.04
N TRP A 4 58.10 -20.66 -0.66
CA TRP A 4 58.38 -19.22 -0.48
C TRP A 4 57.91 -18.36 -1.66
N ARG A 5 57.98 -17.04 -1.45
CA ARG A 5 57.51 -15.97 -2.35
C ARG A 5 58.45 -15.72 -3.55
N LEU A 6 57.88 -15.18 -4.64
CA LEU A 6 58.44 -14.05 -5.42
C LEU A 6 57.25 -13.15 -5.84
N LEU A 7 57.20 -11.84 -5.55
CA LEU A 7 58.01 -10.72 -6.06
C LEU A 7 57.83 -10.47 -7.57
N THR A 8 57.23 -9.32 -7.91
CA THR A 8 57.90 -8.23 -8.66
C THR A 8 57.04 -6.96 -8.69
N GLN A 9 57.70 -5.82 -8.91
CA GLN A 9 57.17 -4.46 -8.87
C GLN A 9 57.66 -3.72 -10.12
N VAL A 10 56.75 -3.36 -11.03
CA VAL A 10 56.99 -2.52 -12.22
C VAL A 10 55.66 -1.80 -12.50
N GLY A 11 55.56 -0.52 -12.86
CA GLY A 11 56.57 0.48 -13.21
C GLY A 11 55.97 1.35 -14.31
N ALA A 12 55.51 2.55 -13.97
CA ALA A 12 54.71 3.39 -14.87
C ALA A 12 55.51 4.60 -15.36
N GLN A 13 55.97 4.56 -16.63
CA GLN A 13 56.49 5.75 -17.30
C GLN A 13 56.56 5.56 -18.83
N VAL A 14 55.82 6.38 -19.58
CA VAL A 14 56.24 6.87 -20.91
C VAL A 14 55.77 8.32 -21.04
N LEU A 15 56.71 9.23 -21.31
CA LEU A 15 56.47 10.63 -21.62
C LEU A 15 56.31 10.81 -23.14
N GLY A 16 55.34 11.60 -23.57
CA GLY A 16 55.27 12.21 -24.90
C GLY A 16 55.38 13.74 -24.77
N ARG A 17 56.25 14.37 -25.56
CA ARG A 17 56.77 15.74 -25.33
C ARG A 17 56.73 16.58 -26.60
N VAL A 18 55.98 17.69 -26.58
CA VAL A 18 55.89 18.77 -27.59
C VAL A 18 55.37 20.03 -26.84
N GLY A 19 55.80 21.28 -27.03
CA GLY A 19 56.88 21.85 -27.84
C GLY A 19 56.36 22.77 -28.96
N ASP A 20 56.35 24.10 -28.88
CA ASP A 20 56.78 25.12 -27.88
C ASP A 20 55.87 26.37 -28.11
N GLY A 21 55.99 27.59 -27.55
CA GLY A 21 56.98 28.29 -26.71
C GLY A 21 56.67 29.80 -26.68
N LEU A 22 57.43 30.58 -25.90
CA LEU A 22 57.65 32.04 -26.01
C LEU A 22 56.44 33.03 -25.90
N GLY A 23 56.30 33.60 -24.70
CA GLY A 23 56.58 35.05 -24.49
C GLY A 23 55.50 36.10 -24.79
N ALA A 24 55.10 36.84 -23.74
CA ALA A 24 54.58 38.21 -23.86
C ALA A 24 54.87 39.01 -22.56
N ALA A 25 55.13 40.31 -22.69
CA ALA A 25 55.61 41.17 -21.60
C ALA A 25 54.48 41.71 -20.70
N PHE A 26 54.83 42.08 -19.46
CA PHE A 26 53.95 42.84 -18.57
C PHE A 26 53.91 44.32 -18.96
N GLY A 27 52.70 44.84 -19.16
CA GLY A 27 52.42 46.27 -19.21
C GLY A 27 51.13 46.57 -18.42
N PRO A 28 51.05 47.65 -17.61
CA PRO A 28 49.90 47.93 -16.77
C PRO A 28 48.77 48.58 -17.58
N GLY A 29 47.60 47.94 -17.64
CA GLY A 29 46.45 48.40 -18.42
C GLY A 29 45.13 48.18 -17.67
N ASN A 30 44.53 49.26 -17.19
CA ASN A 30 43.30 49.26 -16.39
C ASN A 30 42.07 48.82 -17.22
N ARG A 31 41.45 47.66 -16.90
CA ARG A 31 40.10 47.32 -17.36
C ARG A 31 39.28 46.58 -16.30
N THR A 32 38.11 47.12 -16.03
CA THR A 32 37.05 46.56 -15.19
C THR A 32 36.49 45.28 -15.79
N HIS A 33 36.77 44.14 -15.16
CA HIS A 33 36.07 42.89 -15.44
C HIS A 33 35.26 42.45 -14.23
N ILE A 34 33.94 42.58 -14.37
CA ILE A 34 32.95 41.99 -13.48
C ILE A 34 33.21 40.47 -13.46
N TRP A 35 33.49 39.92 -12.28
CA TRP A 35 33.64 38.48 -12.08
C TRP A 35 32.28 37.80 -12.21
N LEU A 36 31.85 37.58 -13.45
CA LEU A 36 30.91 36.52 -13.78
C LEU A 36 31.59 35.19 -13.44
N PHE A 37 31.36 34.75 -12.19
CA PHE A 37 31.76 33.43 -11.72
C PHE A 37 30.96 32.38 -12.50
N VAL A 38 31.51 31.97 -13.65
CA VAL A 38 31.03 30.81 -14.41
C VAL A 38 31.32 29.57 -13.57
N ARG A 39 30.42 29.26 -12.64
CA ARG A 39 30.38 27.97 -11.93
C ARG A 39 29.96 26.87 -12.91
N SER A 40 30.87 26.50 -13.80
CA SER A 40 30.70 25.30 -14.60
C SER A 40 30.93 24.08 -13.72
N ILE A 41 29.81 23.39 -13.42
CA ILE A 41 29.68 21.93 -13.28
C ILE A 41 30.66 21.25 -12.31
N HIS A 42 30.16 20.70 -11.19
CA HIS A 42 30.57 19.41 -10.56
C HIS A 42 29.87 19.17 -9.20
N GLY A 43 29.31 20.21 -8.56
CA GLY A 43 28.48 20.06 -7.36
C GLY A 43 27.01 19.84 -7.69
N LYS A 44 26.55 18.58 -7.74
CA LYS A 44 25.12 18.26 -7.90
C LYS A 44 24.38 18.41 -6.56
N SER A 45 23.91 19.61 -6.25
CA SER A 45 22.90 19.80 -5.19
C SER A 45 21.60 19.11 -5.60
N GLY A 46 20.97 18.40 -4.66
CA GLY A 46 19.62 17.90 -4.85
C GLY A 46 18.63 19.07 -4.81
N THR A 47 17.62 19.03 -5.69
CA THR A 47 16.58 20.07 -5.80
C THR A 47 15.19 19.52 -5.48
N TRP A 48 14.24 20.40 -5.16
CA TRP A 48 12.83 20.08 -4.96
C TRP A 48 11.92 20.94 -5.86
N TRP A 49 10.70 20.46 -6.11
CA TRP A 49 9.82 20.99 -7.17
C TRP A 49 9.48 22.50 -7.04
N ASP A 50 9.48 23.04 -5.83
CA ASP A 50 9.19 24.45 -5.51
C ASP A 50 10.43 25.30 -5.15
N GLU A 51 11.66 24.82 -5.37
CA GLU A 51 12.89 25.57 -5.04
C GLU A 51 13.11 26.82 -5.90
N HIS A 52 12.62 26.83 -7.14
CA HIS A 52 12.88 27.87 -8.14
C HIS A 52 11.59 28.53 -8.67
N LEU A 53 10.48 28.38 -7.95
CA LEU A 53 9.19 28.99 -8.30
C LEU A 53 9.01 30.32 -7.56
N SER A 54 8.45 31.32 -8.24
CA SER A 54 7.96 32.56 -7.60
C SER A 54 6.69 32.28 -6.77
N GLU A 55 6.37 33.20 -5.86
CA GLU A 55 5.16 33.12 -5.02
C GLU A 55 3.86 33.03 -5.85
N GLU A 56 3.84 33.66 -7.04
CA GLU A 56 2.74 33.60 -8.02
C GLU A 56 2.63 32.25 -8.73
N ASN A 57 3.78 31.61 -9.04
CA ASN A 57 3.81 30.35 -9.80
C ASN A 57 3.45 29.14 -8.93
N VAL A 58 3.76 29.16 -7.62
CA VAL A 58 3.43 28.06 -6.69
C VAL A 58 1.94 27.71 -6.64
N PRO A 59 0.97 28.65 -6.48
CA PRO A 59 -0.45 28.33 -6.51
C PRO A 59 -0.91 27.90 -7.92
N PHE A 60 -0.42 28.55 -8.98
CA PHE A 60 -0.75 28.20 -10.36
C PHE A 60 -0.39 26.73 -10.68
N ILE A 61 0.83 26.29 -10.37
CA ILE A 61 1.27 24.90 -10.62
C ILE A 61 0.46 23.89 -9.77
N LYS A 62 0.10 24.25 -8.52
CA LYS A 62 -0.76 23.41 -7.68
C LYS A 62 -2.16 23.25 -8.27
N GLN A 63 -2.74 24.31 -8.80
CA GLN A 63 -4.05 24.27 -9.45
C GLN A 63 -4.01 23.48 -10.76
N LEU A 64 -3.04 23.76 -11.63
CA LEU A 64 -2.84 23.07 -12.90
C LEU A 64 -2.77 21.54 -12.72
N VAL A 65 -1.94 21.07 -11.77
CA VAL A 65 -1.79 19.63 -11.47
C VAL A 65 -3.05 19.04 -10.83
N SER A 66 -3.75 19.79 -9.97
CA SER A 66 -5.03 19.38 -9.37
C SER A 66 -6.11 19.18 -10.43
N ASP A 67 -6.20 20.09 -11.40
CA ASP A 67 -7.22 20.04 -12.44
C ASP A 67 -6.90 18.99 -13.51
N GLU A 68 -5.61 18.74 -13.80
CA GLU A 68 -5.15 17.60 -14.60
C GLU A 68 -5.46 16.26 -13.90
N ASP A 69 -5.17 16.12 -12.60
CA ASP A 69 -5.48 14.91 -11.81
C ASP A 69 -7.00 14.63 -11.82
N LYS A 70 -7.86 15.67 -11.69
CA LYS A 70 -9.33 15.54 -11.80
C LYS A 70 -9.76 15.10 -13.19
N ALA A 71 -9.22 15.71 -14.25
CA ALA A 71 -9.56 15.37 -15.63
C ALA A 71 -9.18 13.92 -15.97
N GLN A 72 -8.00 13.46 -15.54
CA GLN A 72 -7.56 12.07 -15.69
C GLN A 72 -8.51 11.10 -14.96
N LEU A 73 -8.85 11.37 -13.70
CA LEU A 73 -9.77 10.52 -12.94
C LEU A 73 -11.18 10.49 -13.56
N ALA A 74 -11.70 11.65 -13.97
CA ALA A 74 -13.00 11.74 -14.65
C ALA A 74 -13.03 10.97 -15.97
N SER A 75 -11.94 11.01 -16.76
CA SER A 75 -11.82 10.27 -18.02
C SER A 75 -11.90 8.75 -17.85
N LYS A 76 -11.58 8.22 -16.66
CA LYS A 76 -11.58 6.78 -16.35
C LYS A 76 -12.83 6.30 -15.62
N LEU A 77 -13.83 7.16 -15.42
CA LEU A 77 -15.08 6.76 -14.74
C LEU A 77 -15.94 5.77 -15.52
N CYS A 78 -15.79 5.70 -16.87
CA CYS A 78 -16.68 4.97 -17.78
C CYS A 78 -16.05 3.70 -18.41
N PRO A 79 -15.53 2.72 -17.64
CA PRO A 79 -14.74 1.59 -18.16
C PRO A 79 -15.47 0.67 -19.16
N LEU A 80 -16.81 0.64 -19.17
CA LEU A 80 -17.57 -0.18 -20.12
C LEU A 80 -17.67 0.43 -21.53
N LYS A 81 -17.41 1.74 -21.67
CA LYS A 81 -17.37 2.43 -22.97
C LYS A 81 -15.95 2.39 -23.57
N ASP A 82 -14.93 2.40 -22.71
CA ASP A 82 -13.50 2.39 -23.06
C ASP A 82 -12.97 0.99 -23.46
N GLU A 83 -13.58 0.34 -24.47
CA GLU A 83 -13.20 -0.97 -25.01
C GLU A 83 -12.89 -2.02 -23.90
N PRO A 84 -13.90 -2.45 -23.12
CA PRO A 84 -13.70 -3.42 -22.05
C PRO A 84 -13.21 -4.77 -22.60
N TRP A 85 -12.44 -5.50 -21.79
CA TRP A 85 -12.09 -6.89 -22.09
C TRP A 85 -13.32 -7.80 -21.95
N PRO A 86 -13.35 -8.97 -22.62
CA PRO A 86 -14.47 -9.91 -22.52
C PRO A 86 -14.83 -10.25 -21.07
N ILE A 87 -16.10 -10.09 -20.72
CA ILE A 87 -16.63 -10.44 -19.41
C ILE A 87 -17.01 -11.93 -19.43
N HIS A 88 -16.31 -12.72 -18.63
CA HIS A 88 -16.61 -14.14 -18.44
C HIS A 88 -17.58 -14.34 -17.26
N PRO A 89 -18.41 -15.40 -17.29
CA PRO A 89 -19.27 -15.74 -16.15
C PRO A 89 -18.45 -16.24 -14.95
N TRP A 90 -19.07 -16.23 -13.78
CA TRP A 90 -18.50 -16.85 -12.59
C TRP A 90 -18.46 -18.38 -12.72
N GLU A 91 -17.31 -18.98 -12.37
CA GLU A 91 -17.12 -20.44 -12.32
C GLU A 91 -16.67 -20.89 -10.91
N PRO A 92 -17.00 -22.11 -10.46
CA PRO A 92 -16.51 -22.65 -9.18
C PRO A 92 -14.97 -22.62 -9.09
N GLY A 93 -14.45 -22.14 -7.96
CA GLY A 93 -12.99 -21.92 -7.79
C GLY A 93 -12.42 -20.65 -8.45
N SER A 94 -13.26 -19.79 -9.04
CA SER A 94 -12.82 -18.46 -9.52
C SER A 94 -12.36 -17.55 -8.39
N PHE A 95 -11.33 -16.74 -8.65
CA PHE A 95 -10.83 -15.71 -7.73
C PHE A 95 -10.85 -14.35 -8.42
N ARG A 96 -11.76 -13.46 -7.97
CA ARG A 96 -11.85 -12.08 -8.46
C ARG A 96 -10.85 -11.14 -7.78
N VAL A 97 -10.75 -9.93 -8.31
CA VAL A 97 -9.90 -8.86 -7.77
C VAL A 97 -10.32 -8.48 -6.33
N GLY A 98 -9.49 -7.74 -5.61
CA GLY A 98 -9.88 -7.11 -4.34
C GLY A 98 -9.52 -5.63 -4.31
N LEU A 99 -9.86 -4.96 -3.21
CA LEU A 99 -9.77 -3.50 -3.09
C LEU A 99 -8.62 -3.04 -2.18
N ILE A 100 -8.22 -1.79 -2.36
CA ILE A 100 -7.41 -1.04 -1.39
C ILE A 100 -8.31 0.04 -0.78
N ALA A 101 -8.48 -0.02 0.54
CA ALA A 101 -9.32 0.91 1.29
C ALA A 101 -8.51 1.63 2.37
N LEU A 102 -9.04 2.75 2.86
CA LEU A 102 -8.53 3.55 3.97
C LEU A 102 -9.36 3.28 5.22
N LYS A 103 -8.72 2.86 6.31
CA LYS A 103 -9.37 2.58 7.59
C LYS A 103 -9.71 3.89 8.31
N LEU A 104 -10.96 4.34 8.27
CA LEU A 104 -11.39 5.58 8.91
C LEU A 104 -11.42 5.44 10.45
N GLY A 105 -12.22 4.49 10.94
CA GLY A 105 -12.54 4.38 12.36
C GLY A 105 -13.34 3.12 12.69
N MET A 106 -13.95 3.12 13.87
CA MET A 106 -14.82 2.04 14.34
C MET A 106 -16.08 2.64 14.95
N MET A 107 -17.21 1.95 14.82
CA MET A 107 -18.51 2.35 15.36
C MET A 107 -19.30 1.13 15.86
N PRO A 108 -20.27 1.29 16.78
CA PRO A 108 -21.22 0.23 17.10
C PRO A 108 -22.22 0.00 15.96
N LEU A 109 -22.75 -1.21 15.89
CA LEU A 109 -23.88 -1.60 15.04
C LEU A 109 -24.71 -2.63 15.83
N TRP A 110 -26.04 -2.57 15.71
CA TRP A 110 -26.96 -3.47 16.39
C TRP A 110 -27.68 -4.38 15.38
N THR A 111 -27.87 -5.64 15.74
CA THR A 111 -28.73 -6.57 15.00
C THR A 111 -30.18 -6.48 15.48
N LYS A 112 -31.09 -7.03 14.66
CA LYS A 112 -32.51 -7.22 14.99
C LYS A 112 -32.72 -8.11 16.22
N ASP A 113 -31.76 -8.97 16.53
CA ASP A 113 -31.72 -9.82 17.73
C ASP A 113 -31.35 -9.05 19.00
N GLY A 114 -31.04 -7.75 18.89
CA GLY A 114 -30.61 -6.89 20.00
C GLY A 114 -29.11 -7.00 20.34
N GLU A 115 -28.35 -7.85 19.65
CA GLU A 115 -26.91 -7.96 19.86
C GLU A 115 -26.15 -6.72 19.38
N LYS A 116 -25.07 -6.39 20.10
CA LYS A 116 -24.19 -5.27 19.76
C LYS A 116 -22.89 -5.77 19.15
N HIS A 117 -22.71 -5.54 17.85
CA HIS A 117 -21.43 -5.72 17.18
C HIS A 117 -20.64 -4.41 17.11
N VAL A 118 -19.33 -4.53 16.90
CA VAL A 118 -18.45 -3.40 16.59
C VAL A 118 -17.97 -3.57 15.15
N VAL A 119 -18.01 -2.51 14.36
CA VAL A 119 -17.61 -2.53 12.95
C VAL A 119 -16.52 -1.52 12.67
N THR A 120 -15.62 -1.85 11.74
CA THR A 120 -14.59 -0.95 11.20
C THR A 120 -15.07 -0.36 9.87
N LEU A 121 -14.94 0.96 9.73
CA LEU A 121 -15.23 1.73 8.52
C LEU A 121 -14.02 1.71 7.58
N LEU A 122 -14.19 1.16 6.37
CA LEU A 122 -13.17 1.10 5.32
C LEU A 122 -13.64 1.87 4.08
N GLN A 123 -13.03 3.02 3.77
CA GLN A 123 -13.38 3.83 2.61
C GLN A 123 -12.51 3.49 1.40
N VAL A 124 -13.12 3.21 0.25
CA VAL A 124 -12.40 3.02 -1.02
C VAL A 124 -12.15 4.40 -1.64
N GLN A 125 -10.88 4.74 -1.86
CA GLN A 125 -10.46 6.04 -2.43
C GLN A 125 -9.59 5.80 -3.66
N ASP A 126 -10.04 6.30 -4.81
CA ASP A 126 -9.39 6.22 -6.13
C ASP A 126 -8.76 4.85 -6.44
N CYS A 127 -9.49 3.77 -6.16
CA CYS A 127 -8.99 2.41 -6.36
C CYS A 127 -9.08 2.04 -7.84
N HIS A 128 -7.94 1.73 -8.47
CA HIS A 128 -7.87 1.45 -9.91
C HIS A 128 -6.95 0.26 -10.18
N VAL A 129 -7.26 -0.51 -11.23
CA VAL A 129 -6.35 -1.52 -11.78
C VAL A 129 -5.21 -0.82 -12.50
N LEU A 130 -3.96 -1.20 -12.20
CA LEU A 130 -2.75 -0.58 -12.74
C LEU A 130 -2.08 -1.41 -13.84
N LYS A 131 -1.98 -2.73 -13.63
CA LYS A 131 -1.46 -3.65 -14.63
C LYS A 131 -1.99 -5.06 -14.42
N TYR A 132 -2.13 -5.78 -15.51
CA TYR A 132 -2.34 -7.22 -15.56
C TYR A 132 -1.01 -7.95 -15.78
N THR A 133 -0.90 -9.18 -15.31
CA THR A 133 0.24 -10.06 -15.59
C THR A 133 -0.30 -11.49 -15.70
N SER A 134 -0.07 -12.12 -16.84
CA SER A 134 -0.56 -13.47 -17.12
C SER A 134 0.01 -14.51 -16.16
N LYS A 135 -0.70 -15.64 -16.04
CA LYS A 135 -0.32 -16.79 -15.21
C LYS A 135 1.13 -17.24 -15.41
N GLU A 136 1.57 -17.35 -16.66
CA GLU A 136 2.94 -17.71 -17.06
C GLU A 136 3.99 -16.74 -16.51
N ASN A 137 3.76 -15.44 -16.67
CA ASN A 137 4.69 -14.38 -16.29
C ASN A 137 4.70 -14.05 -14.79
N HIS A 138 3.81 -14.64 -13.99
CA HIS A 138 3.67 -14.32 -12.57
C HIS A 138 4.17 -15.44 -11.64
N ASN A 139 3.49 -16.60 -11.62
CA ASN A 139 3.81 -17.69 -10.69
C ASN A 139 3.44 -19.10 -11.22
N GLY A 140 3.06 -19.22 -12.50
CA GLY A 140 2.64 -20.47 -13.15
C GLY A 140 1.26 -21.00 -12.72
N LYS A 141 0.63 -20.46 -11.66
CA LYS A 141 -0.61 -20.99 -11.07
C LYS A 141 -1.81 -20.05 -11.25
N THR A 142 -1.60 -18.74 -11.06
CA THR A 142 -2.64 -17.71 -11.07
C THR A 142 -2.12 -16.45 -11.76
N ALA A 143 -2.93 -15.82 -12.60
CA ALA A 143 -2.67 -14.46 -13.06
C ALA A 143 -2.66 -13.46 -11.89
N ALA A 144 -2.14 -12.26 -12.16
CA ALA A 144 -1.99 -11.20 -11.17
C ALA A 144 -2.52 -9.86 -11.65
N LEU A 145 -3.41 -9.25 -10.86
CA LEU A 145 -3.80 -7.85 -11.00
C LEU A 145 -3.07 -7.00 -9.97
N SER A 146 -2.37 -5.98 -10.43
CA SER A 146 -1.82 -4.93 -9.57
C SER A 146 -2.85 -3.81 -9.44
N VAL A 147 -3.29 -3.53 -8.21
CA VAL A 147 -4.28 -2.48 -7.90
C VAL A 147 -3.61 -1.38 -7.09
N GLY A 148 -3.92 -0.13 -7.42
CA GLY A 148 -3.52 1.06 -6.68
C GLY A 148 -4.67 1.60 -5.84
N GLY A 149 -4.34 2.33 -4.76
CA GLY A 149 -5.33 3.04 -3.96
C GLY A 149 -4.76 4.30 -3.33
N LYS A 150 -5.63 5.30 -3.17
CA LYS A 150 -5.38 6.68 -2.72
C LYS A 150 -4.36 7.45 -3.57
N THR A 151 -4.82 8.51 -4.23
CA THR A 151 -3.96 9.40 -5.03
C THR A 151 -2.98 10.18 -4.14
N VAL A 152 -1.78 10.44 -4.66
CA VAL A 152 -0.70 11.20 -4.00
C VAL A 152 0.05 12.07 -4.99
N SER A 153 0.54 13.21 -4.50
CA SER A 153 1.30 14.17 -5.32
C SER A 153 2.46 13.53 -6.09
N ARG A 154 2.49 13.83 -7.40
CA ARG A 154 3.53 13.43 -8.35
C ARG A 154 4.93 13.94 -8.00
N PHE A 155 5.06 15.11 -7.35
CA PHE A 155 6.34 15.75 -7.04
C PHE A 155 7.27 14.97 -6.08
N ARG A 156 6.77 13.94 -5.40
CA ARG A 156 7.54 13.12 -4.43
C ARG A 156 7.69 11.66 -4.88
N LYS A 157 7.71 11.43 -6.20
CA LYS A 157 7.84 10.09 -6.81
C LYS A 157 9.08 10.03 -7.70
N ALA A 158 9.64 8.84 -7.82
CA ALA A 158 10.76 8.58 -8.74
C ALA A 158 10.28 8.61 -10.19
N THR A 159 11.12 9.07 -11.11
CA THR A 159 10.81 9.23 -12.54
C THR A 159 10.19 7.97 -13.19
N PRO A 160 10.72 6.74 -12.98
CA PRO A 160 10.13 5.54 -13.58
C PRO A 160 8.71 5.23 -13.09
N VAL A 161 8.35 5.71 -11.90
CA VAL A 161 6.98 5.58 -11.38
C VAL A 161 6.07 6.59 -12.08
N LEU A 162 6.55 7.81 -12.32
CA LEU A 162 5.80 8.84 -13.05
C LEU A 162 5.57 8.46 -14.51
N GLU A 163 6.57 7.88 -15.17
CA GLU A 163 6.47 7.38 -16.55
C GLU A 163 5.38 6.30 -16.68
N PHE A 164 5.41 5.29 -15.79
CA PHE A 164 4.37 4.26 -15.72
C PHE A 164 2.94 4.83 -15.52
N TYR A 165 2.79 5.83 -14.64
CA TYR A 165 1.48 6.47 -14.41
C TYR A 165 1.03 7.37 -15.58
N ARG A 166 1.98 7.99 -16.28
CA ARG A 166 1.73 8.79 -17.49
C ARG A 166 1.24 7.92 -18.65
N GLU A 167 1.86 6.76 -18.87
CA GLU A 167 1.42 5.77 -19.89
C GLU A 167 0.01 5.23 -19.59
N LEU A 168 -0.33 5.06 -18.32
CA LEU A 168 -1.65 4.58 -17.88
C LEU A 168 -2.74 5.67 -17.90
N GLY A 169 -2.36 6.95 -17.95
CA GLY A 169 -3.30 8.08 -17.87
C GLY A 169 -3.99 8.21 -16.51
N LEU A 170 -3.28 7.91 -15.41
CA LEU A 170 -3.81 7.98 -14.04
C LEU A 170 -2.82 8.66 -13.09
N PRO A 171 -3.28 9.42 -12.08
CA PRO A 171 -2.39 10.06 -11.13
C PRO A 171 -1.77 9.04 -10.14
N PRO A 172 -0.52 9.26 -9.66
CA PRO A 172 0.19 8.28 -8.85
C PRO A 172 -0.53 7.86 -7.56
N LYS A 173 -0.52 6.57 -7.24
CA LYS A 173 -1.17 6.01 -6.03
C LYS A 173 -0.19 5.80 -4.86
N GLN A 174 -0.69 5.83 -3.63
CA GLN A 174 0.14 5.72 -2.42
C GLN A 174 0.68 4.31 -2.22
N THR A 175 -0.19 3.30 -2.35
CA THR A 175 0.19 1.88 -2.23
C THR A 175 -0.33 1.08 -3.39
N VAL A 176 0.53 0.23 -3.94
CA VAL A 176 0.16 -0.82 -4.90
C VAL A 176 0.11 -2.16 -4.19
N LYS A 177 -0.89 -2.99 -4.50
CA LYS A 177 -0.99 -4.37 -4.02
C LYS A 177 -1.35 -5.29 -5.17
N ILE A 178 -0.68 -6.45 -5.18
CA ILE A 178 -0.93 -7.52 -6.15
C ILE A 178 -2.01 -8.44 -5.57
N PHE A 179 -2.99 -8.79 -6.40
CA PHE A 179 -4.04 -9.76 -6.13
C PHE A 179 -3.86 -10.92 -7.11
N ASN A 180 -3.88 -12.14 -6.59
CA ASN A 180 -3.88 -13.34 -7.41
C ASN A 180 -5.32 -13.58 -7.85
N ILE A 181 -5.53 -13.78 -9.15
CA ILE A 181 -6.84 -13.98 -9.77
C ILE A 181 -6.84 -15.21 -10.67
N THR A 182 -8.02 -15.69 -11.01
CA THR A 182 -8.22 -16.63 -12.13
C THR A 182 -8.30 -15.89 -13.45
N ASP A 183 -8.01 -16.58 -14.56
CA ASP A 183 -7.87 -15.96 -15.88
C ASP A 183 -9.22 -15.37 -16.38
N ASN A 184 -10.35 -15.98 -16.00
CA ASN A 184 -11.71 -15.46 -16.25
C ASN A 184 -12.07 -14.18 -15.45
N ALA A 185 -11.25 -13.80 -14.46
CA ALA A 185 -11.44 -12.59 -13.65
C ALA A 185 -10.51 -11.44 -14.06
N ALA A 186 -9.93 -11.49 -15.27
CA ALA A 186 -9.07 -10.44 -15.80
C ALA A 186 -9.86 -9.14 -16.02
N ILE A 187 -9.25 -8.00 -15.65
CA ILE A 187 -9.82 -6.65 -15.80
C ILE A 187 -8.78 -5.77 -16.49
N LYS A 188 -9.24 -4.96 -17.45
CA LYS A 188 -8.40 -4.01 -18.21
C LYS A 188 -7.69 -3.02 -17.26
N PRO A 189 -6.40 -2.73 -17.46
CA PRO A 189 -5.73 -1.65 -16.74
C PRO A 189 -6.42 -0.30 -16.95
N GLY A 190 -6.45 0.54 -15.91
CA GLY A 190 -7.16 1.82 -15.89
C GLY A 190 -8.58 1.75 -15.29
N THR A 191 -9.20 0.57 -15.22
CA THR A 191 -10.57 0.40 -14.69
C THR A 191 -10.68 0.81 -13.20
N PRO A 192 -11.66 1.65 -12.82
CA PRO A 192 -11.96 2.01 -11.44
C PRO A 192 -12.65 0.87 -10.70
N LEU A 193 -12.47 0.82 -9.38
CA LEU A 193 -13.04 -0.18 -8.48
C LEU A 193 -13.76 0.50 -7.30
N TYR A 194 -15.04 0.22 -7.16
CA TYR A 194 -15.95 0.84 -6.17
C TYR A 194 -16.23 -0.08 -4.98
N ALA A 195 -16.78 0.46 -3.90
CA ALA A 195 -17.13 -0.31 -2.69
C ALA A 195 -18.20 -1.39 -2.97
N ALA A 196 -19.12 -1.16 -3.91
CA ALA A 196 -20.17 -2.09 -4.34
C ALA A 196 -19.67 -3.34 -5.11
N HIS A 197 -18.35 -3.44 -5.36
CA HIS A 197 -17.69 -4.71 -5.70
C HIS A 197 -17.98 -5.78 -4.63
N PHE A 198 -18.06 -5.36 -3.37
CA PHE A 198 -18.48 -6.17 -2.25
C PHE A 198 -20.00 -6.06 -2.04
N ARG A 199 -20.62 -7.05 -1.42
CA ARG A 199 -22.04 -7.01 -1.00
C ARG A 199 -22.18 -7.36 0.49
N PRO A 200 -23.24 -6.92 1.20
CA PRO A 200 -23.51 -7.33 2.57
C PRO A 200 -23.64 -8.86 2.69
N GLY A 201 -23.46 -9.41 3.89
CA GLY A 201 -23.56 -10.86 4.15
C GLY A 201 -22.27 -11.65 3.89
N GLN A 202 -21.47 -11.26 2.90
CA GLN A 202 -20.23 -11.96 2.54
C GLN A 202 -19.13 -11.85 3.63
N TYR A 203 -18.10 -12.69 3.51
CA TYR A 203 -16.90 -12.67 4.36
C TYR A 203 -15.64 -12.22 3.61
N VAL A 204 -14.88 -11.29 4.20
CA VAL A 204 -13.63 -10.75 3.63
C VAL A 204 -12.42 -10.97 4.54
N ASP A 205 -11.23 -11.06 3.93
CA ASP A 205 -9.95 -11.06 4.62
C ASP A 205 -9.27 -9.69 4.46
N VAL A 206 -8.84 -9.08 5.57
CA VAL A 206 -8.23 -7.74 5.56
C VAL A 206 -6.78 -7.79 6.01
N THR A 207 -5.86 -7.30 5.16
CA THR A 207 -4.41 -7.31 5.40
C THR A 207 -3.87 -5.89 5.50
N ALA A 208 -3.17 -5.57 6.60
CA ALA A 208 -2.58 -4.26 6.83
C ALA A 208 -1.31 -4.33 7.67
N LYS A 209 -0.53 -3.24 7.72
CA LYS A 209 0.56 -3.11 8.68
C LYS A 209 0.01 -2.85 10.09
N THR A 210 0.43 -3.68 11.03
CA THR A 210 0.14 -3.51 12.46
C THR A 210 0.80 -2.26 13.04
N ILE A 211 0.21 -1.65 14.07
CA ILE A 211 0.78 -0.47 14.74
C ILE A 211 2.16 -0.81 15.28
N GLY A 212 3.18 -0.06 14.86
CA GLY A 212 4.55 -0.21 15.35
C GLY A 212 4.67 0.21 16.81
N LYS A 213 5.22 -0.66 17.65
CA LYS A 213 5.49 -0.40 19.08
C LYS A 213 6.98 -0.18 19.36
N GLY A 214 7.81 -0.02 18.33
CA GLY A 214 9.27 0.11 18.46
C GLY A 214 9.94 -1.16 18.99
N PHE A 215 11.10 -1.01 19.63
CA PHE A 215 11.76 -2.09 20.36
C PHE A 215 11.02 -2.34 21.68
N GLN A 216 10.66 -3.59 21.96
CA GLN A 216 9.88 -3.97 23.14
C GLN A 216 10.51 -5.15 23.89
N GLY A 217 10.43 -5.10 25.22
CA GLY A 217 10.86 -6.18 26.11
C GLY A 217 9.92 -7.38 26.08
N VAL A 218 10.39 -8.52 26.59
CA VAL A 218 9.68 -9.82 26.51
C VAL A 218 8.27 -9.82 27.09
N VAL A 219 8.03 -9.07 28.17
CA VAL A 219 6.71 -8.97 28.80
C VAL A 219 5.66 -8.42 27.81
N LYS A 220 5.97 -7.31 27.12
CA LYS A 220 5.02 -6.69 26.17
C LYS A 220 5.01 -7.38 24.80
N ARG A 221 6.16 -7.93 24.37
CA ARG A 221 6.33 -8.57 23.05
C ARG A 221 5.76 -9.99 22.99
N TRP A 222 5.87 -10.75 24.07
CA TRP A 222 5.59 -12.19 24.12
C TRP A 222 4.67 -12.63 25.27
N GLY A 223 4.21 -11.71 26.14
CA GLY A 223 3.33 -12.05 27.27
C GLY A 223 4.01 -12.78 28.42
N PHE A 224 5.34 -12.66 28.56
CA PHE A 224 6.07 -13.28 29.68
C PHE A 224 5.62 -12.67 31.01
N LYS A 225 5.36 -13.50 32.03
CA LYS A 225 4.91 -13.06 33.36
C LYS A 225 5.91 -12.11 34.07
N GLY A 226 7.21 -12.26 33.81
CA GLY A 226 8.26 -11.56 34.54
C GLY A 226 8.59 -12.25 35.87
N GLN A 227 9.08 -11.48 36.83
CA GLN A 227 9.50 -11.93 38.16
C GLN A 227 8.74 -11.13 39.23
N PRO A 228 8.55 -11.65 40.45
CA PRO A 228 7.82 -10.94 41.51
C PRO A 228 8.43 -9.56 41.83
N ALA A 229 7.58 -8.67 42.36
CA ALA A 229 7.99 -7.32 42.75
C ALA A 229 8.72 -7.29 44.11
N THR A 230 8.29 -8.12 45.05
CA THR A 230 8.77 -8.17 46.45
C THR A 230 9.61 -9.44 46.72
N HIS A 231 9.84 -9.77 48.01
CA HIS A 231 10.60 -10.95 48.47
C HIS A 231 12.03 -11.04 47.89
N GLY A 232 12.81 -9.97 48.07
CA GLY A 232 14.25 -9.94 47.76
C GLY A 232 14.63 -9.83 46.29
N GLN A 233 13.66 -9.80 45.38
CA GLN A 233 13.93 -9.78 43.94
C GLN A 233 14.64 -8.48 43.50
N THR A 234 15.89 -8.59 43.04
CA THR A 234 16.75 -7.43 42.78
C THR A 234 17.01 -7.22 41.29
N LYS A 235 16.52 -6.11 40.73
CA LYS A 235 16.78 -5.67 39.34
C LYS A 235 16.37 -6.66 38.22
N THR A 236 15.49 -7.63 38.49
CA THR A 236 15.11 -8.63 37.48
C THR A 236 13.66 -8.62 37.00
N HIS A 237 12.74 -7.87 37.62
CA HIS A 237 11.26 -7.96 37.48
C HIS A 237 10.67 -8.14 36.06
N ARG A 238 11.40 -7.74 34.99
CA ARG A 238 10.95 -7.79 33.59
C ARG A 238 11.94 -8.51 32.65
N ARG A 239 12.86 -9.32 33.19
CA ARG A 239 13.88 -10.06 32.44
C ARG A 239 13.29 -11.37 31.87
N PRO A 240 13.88 -11.94 30.79
CA PRO A 240 13.40 -13.20 30.22
C PRO A 240 13.55 -14.43 31.14
N GLY A 241 14.42 -14.38 32.15
CA GLY A 241 14.85 -15.57 32.88
C GLY A 241 15.88 -16.37 32.06
N ALA A 242 15.89 -17.69 32.23
CA ALA A 242 16.70 -18.60 31.42
C ALA A 242 16.21 -18.63 29.96
N ILE A 243 17.15 -18.79 29.01
CA ILE A 243 16.89 -18.67 27.56
C ILE A 243 17.16 -19.96 26.75
N SER A 244 17.81 -20.96 27.38
CA SER A 244 18.12 -22.28 26.82
C SER A 244 18.54 -23.21 27.98
N THR A 245 18.81 -24.49 27.68
CA THR A 245 19.48 -25.42 28.60
C THR A 245 21.01 -25.33 28.45
N GLY A 246 21.75 -25.70 29.50
CA GLY A 246 23.22 -25.60 29.51
C GLY A 246 23.91 -26.59 28.58
N ASP A 247 23.47 -27.85 28.59
CA ASP A 247 23.97 -28.97 27.78
C ASP A 247 24.08 -28.67 26.28
N ILE A 248 23.10 -27.94 25.74
CA ILE A 248 23.02 -27.62 24.30
C ILE A 248 24.10 -26.59 23.88
N GLY A 249 24.69 -25.84 24.82
CA GLY A 249 25.74 -24.84 24.54
C GLY A 249 25.33 -23.65 23.65
N ARG A 250 24.08 -23.61 23.16
CA ARG A 250 23.55 -22.56 22.27
C ARG A 250 22.09 -22.22 22.56
N VAL A 251 21.64 -21.11 21.99
CA VAL A 251 20.23 -20.71 21.93
C VAL A 251 19.58 -21.32 20.69
N TRP A 252 18.34 -21.77 20.78
CA TRP A 252 17.57 -22.25 19.64
C TRP A 252 17.16 -21.11 18.69
N PRO A 253 17.24 -21.31 17.35
CA PRO A 253 16.63 -20.37 16.40
C PRO A 253 15.15 -20.16 16.69
N GLY A 254 14.69 -18.91 16.65
CA GLY A 254 13.29 -18.55 16.97
C GLY A 254 12.97 -18.36 18.46
N THR A 255 13.94 -18.51 19.38
CA THR A 255 13.73 -18.22 20.82
C THR A 255 13.18 -16.81 21.07
N LYS A 256 12.17 -16.71 21.94
CA LYS A 256 11.41 -15.48 22.23
C LYS A 256 12.24 -14.46 23.03
N MET A 257 12.88 -13.52 22.33
CA MET A 257 13.73 -12.47 22.91
C MET A 257 13.15 -11.04 22.73
N PRO A 258 13.65 -10.01 23.43
CA PRO A 258 13.32 -8.61 23.16
C PRO A 258 13.55 -8.22 21.69
N GLY A 259 12.87 -7.19 21.20
CA GLY A 259 13.06 -6.73 19.82
C GLY A 259 11.92 -5.90 19.26
N LYS A 260 12.01 -5.56 17.97
CA LYS A 260 10.97 -4.79 17.26
C LYS A 260 9.62 -5.53 17.28
N MET A 261 8.55 -4.80 17.63
CA MET A 261 7.18 -5.31 17.74
C MET A 261 6.23 -4.44 16.89
N GLY A 262 5.33 -5.06 16.13
CA GLY A 262 4.44 -4.38 15.20
C GLY A 262 5.16 -3.90 13.92
N ASN A 263 4.52 -3.01 13.14
CA ASN A 263 4.98 -2.56 11.81
C ASN A 263 5.19 -3.71 10.79
N ILE A 264 4.62 -4.88 11.07
CA ILE A 264 4.58 -6.05 10.19
C ILE A 264 3.17 -6.21 9.61
N TYR A 265 3.08 -6.79 8.41
CA TYR A 265 1.78 -7.13 7.83
C TYR A 265 1.13 -8.27 8.63
N ARG A 266 -0.16 -8.11 8.93
CA ARG A 266 -1.04 -9.17 9.45
C ARG A 266 -2.33 -9.17 8.65
N THR A 267 -2.94 -10.34 8.57
CA THR A 267 -4.22 -10.60 7.92
C THR A 267 -5.16 -11.15 8.96
N GLU A 268 -6.31 -10.50 9.13
CA GLU A 268 -7.44 -11.07 9.85
C GLU A 268 -8.37 -11.72 8.83
N TYR A 269 -8.93 -12.87 9.19
CA TYR A 269 -9.66 -13.75 8.29
C TYR A 269 -11.13 -13.84 8.70
N GLY A 270 -12.02 -13.98 7.73
CA GLY A 270 -13.44 -14.25 8.00
C GLY A 270 -14.17 -13.10 8.69
N LEU A 271 -13.94 -11.86 8.25
CA LEU A 271 -14.70 -10.70 8.74
C LEU A 271 -15.96 -10.50 7.88
N LYS A 272 -17.16 -10.62 8.47
CA LYS A 272 -18.44 -10.37 7.77
C LYS A 272 -18.57 -8.90 7.35
N VAL A 273 -19.17 -8.63 6.19
CA VAL A 273 -19.59 -7.27 5.78
C VAL A 273 -21.06 -7.05 6.18
N TRP A 274 -21.32 -6.01 6.97
CA TRP A 274 -22.66 -5.72 7.51
C TRP A 274 -23.44 -4.68 6.71
N ARG A 275 -22.75 -3.70 6.14
CA ARG A 275 -23.33 -2.59 5.38
C ARG A 275 -22.33 -2.11 4.34
N ILE A 276 -22.82 -1.55 3.25
CA ILE A 276 -22.02 -0.86 2.24
C ILE A 276 -22.75 0.44 1.87
N ASN A 277 -22.03 1.56 1.89
CA ASN A 277 -22.50 2.86 1.40
C ASN A 277 -21.92 3.11 0.02
N THR A 278 -22.79 3.32 -0.98
CA THR A 278 -22.40 3.47 -2.40
C THR A 278 -21.79 4.84 -2.66
N LYS A 279 -22.51 5.90 -2.30
CA LYS A 279 -22.16 7.32 -2.47
C LYS A 279 -20.78 7.72 -1.93
N HIS A 280 -20.44 7.32 -0.70
CA HIS A 280 -19.14 7.62 -0.08
C HIS A 280 -18.12 6.49 -0.23
N ASN A 281 -18.50 5.39 -0.91
CA ASN A 281 -17.69 4.19 -1.10
C ASN A 281 -17.14 3.61 0.22
N ILE A 282 -18.01 3.38 1.22
CA ILE A 282 -17.63 2.88 2.55
C ILE A 282 -18.14 1.46 2.77
N ILE A 283 -17.25 0.58 3.23
CA ILE A 283 -17.54 -0.81 3.60
C ILE A 283 -17.49 -0.93 5.13
N TYR A 284 -18.52 -1.51 5.72
CA TYR A 284 -18.66 -1.71 7.17
C TYR A 284 -18.32 -3.16 7.51
N VAL A 285 -17.08 -3.39 7.93
CA VAL A 285 -16.54 -4.73 8.19
C VAL A 285 -16.61 -5.07 9.67
N ASN A 286 -17.03 -6.29 10.02
CA ASN A 286 -17.13 -6.76 11.40
C ASN A 286 -15.77 -6.73 12.14
N GLY A 287 -15.80 -6.41 13.43
CA GLY A 287 -14.65 -6.46 14.33
C GLY A 287 -13.58 -5.39 14.05
N SER A 288 -12.34 -5.70 14.45
CA SER A 288 -11.21 -4.79 14.35
C SER A 288 -10.25 -5.17 13.22
N VAL A 289 -9.95 -4.22 12.33
CA VAL A 289 -8.93 -4.37 11.28
C VAL A 289 -7.53 -3.97 11.79
N PRO A 290 -6.43 -4.64 11.41
CA PRO A 290 -5.07 -4.27 11.80
C PRO A 290 -4.67 -2.87 11.31
N GLY A 291 -3.82 -2.18 12.09
CA GLY A 291 -3.27 -0.87 11.74
C GLY A 291 -3.98 0.33 12.40
N HIS A 292 -3.36 1.50 12.26
CA HIS A 292 -3.86 2.77 12.83
C HIS A 292 -5.02 3.36 12.02
N LYS A 293 -5.72 4.36 12.57
CA LYS A 293 -6.69 5.15 11.78
C LYS A 293 -5.97 5.85 10.62
N ASN A 294 -6.65 6.00 9.49
CA ASN A 294 -6.17 6.54 8.22
C ASN A 294 -5.00 5.75 7.58
N CYS A 295 -4.84 4.46 7.93
CA CYS A 295 -3.93 3.57 7.19
C CYS A 295 -4.60 2.92 5.97
N LEU A 296 -3.80 2.56 4.97
CA LEU A 296 -4.26 1.81 3.79
C LEU A 296 -4.23 0.30 4.07
N VAL A 297 -5.32 -0.37 3.74
CA VAL A 297 -5.57 -1.80 3.99
C VAL A 297 -5.92 -2.50 2.68
N LYS A 298 -5.48 -3.75 2.52
CA LYS A 298 -5.82 -4.63 1.40
C LYS A 298 -7.02 -5.48 1.80
N VAL A 299 -8.13 -5.41 1.07
CA VAL A 299 -9.35 -6.19 1.28
C VAL A 299 -9.54 -7.15 0.11
N ARG A 300 -9.93 -8.40 0.37
CA ARG A 300 -10.29 -9.40 -0.64
C ARG A 300 -11.31 -10.37 -0.06
N ASP A 301 -11.98 -11.14 -0.92
CA ASP A 301 -12.83 -12.26 -0.48
C ASP A 301 -12.06 -13.23 0.43
N SER A 302 -12.78 -13.84 1.37
CA SER A 302 -12.16 -14.73 2.36
C SER A 302 -11.66 -16.04 1.75
N LYS A 303 -10.48 -16.48 2.18
CA LYS A 303 -9.89 -17.77 1.73
C LYS A 303 -10.29 -18.97 2.59
N LEU A 304 -11.13 -18.78 3.59
CA LEU A 304 -11.50 -19.84 4.53
C LEU A 304 -12.39 -20.89 3.83
N PRO A 305 -12.16 -22.21 4.03
CA PRO A 305 -12.88 -23.25 3.31
C PRO A 305 -14.41 -23.17 3.44
N ALA A 306 -14.91 -22.73 4.60
CA ALA A 306 -16.35 -22.57 4.87
C ALA A 306 -17.04 -21.49 4.01
N TYR A 307 -16.27 -20.56 3.42
CA TYR A 307 -16.79 -19.48 2.59
C TYR A 307 -16.37 -19.61 1.12
N LYS A 308 -15.83 -20.77 0.74
CA LYS A 308 -15.51 -21.09 -0.66
C LYS A 308 -16.79 -21.15 -1.49
N ASP A 309 -16.70 -20.70 -2.74
CA ASP A 309 -17.77 -20.78 -3.75
C ASP A 309 -19.08 -20.01 -3.43
N LEU A 310 -19.17 -19.29 -2.30
CA LEU A 310 -20.24 -18.32 -1.99
C LEU A 310 -20.24 -17.09 -2.93
N GLY A 311 -19.25 -16.97 -3.81
CA GLY A 311 -19.09 -15.86 -4.76
C GLY A 311 -20.09 -15.83 -5.91
N LYS A 312 -20.94 -16.86 -6.08
CA LYS A 312 -21.89 -16.99 -7.20
C LYS A 312 -22.86 -15.80 -7.32
N ASN A 313 -23.28 -15.22 -6.20
CA ASN A 313 -24.24 -14.10 -6.15
C ASN A 313 -23.56 -12.73 -6.05
N LEU A 314 -22.25 -12.65 -6.26
CA LEU A 314 -21.46 -11.42 -6.15
C LEU A 314 -21.10 -10.90 -7.56
N PRO A 315 -20.92 -9.58 -7.75
CA PRO A 315 -20.56 -9.04 -9.05
C PRO A 315 -19.17 -9.55 -9.48
N PHE A 316 -19.11 -10.08 -10.70
CA PHE A 316 -17.95 -10.71 -11.30
C PHE A 316 -17.79 -10.20 -12.75
N PRO A 317 -16.59 -9.77 -13.18
CA PRO A 317 -15.33 -9.72 -12.43
C PRO A 317 -15.28 -8.60 -11.37
N THR A 318 -16.11 -7.56 -11.52
CA THR A 318 -16.31 -6.46 -10.55
C THR A 318 -17.68 -5.82 -10.76
N TYR A 319 -18.08 -4.90 -9.88
CA TYR A 319 -19.24 -4.03 -10.10
C TYR A 319 -18.91 -2.90 -11.07
N PHE A 320 -19.81 -2.60 -12.01
CA PHE A 320 -19.70 -1.53 -13.00
C PHE A 320 -20.95 -0.63 -12.92
N PRO A 321 -20.83 0.64 -12.47
CA PRO A 321 -22.00 1.51 -12.33
C PRO A 321 -22.61 1.94 -13.67
N ASP A 322 -21.86 1.93 -14.78
CA ASP A 322 -22.38 2.35 -16.09
C ASP A 322 -23.25 1.28 -16.79
N GLY A 323 -23.24 0.04 -16.28
CA GLY A 323 -23.80 -1.12 -16.95
C GLY A 323 -25.08 -1.68 -16.31
N ASP A 324 -25.37 -1.32 -15.07
CA ASP A 324 -26.63 -1.64 -14.41
C ASP A 324 -27.65 -0.55 -14.76
N GLU A 325 -28.85 -0.95 -15.22
CA GLU A 325 -29.94 -0.02 -15.56
C GLU A 325 -30.57 0.63 -14.30
N GLU A 326 -30.35 0.04 -13.13
CA GLU A 326 -30.88 0.48 -11.84
C GLU A 326 -29.74 0.92 -10.90
N GLU A 327 -29.79 2.17 -10.42
CA GLU A 327 -28.81 2.67 -9.45
C GLU A 327 -29.05 2.03 -8.08
N LEU A 328 -27.98 1.45 -7.49
CA LEU A 328 -28.05 0.85 -6.17
C LEU A 328 -28.41 1.87 -5.08
N PRO A 329 -29.25 1.51 -4.09
CA PRO A 329 -29.54 2.36 -2.93
C PRO A 329 -28.29 2.94 -2.26
N GLU A 330 -28.42 4.12 -1.64
CA GLU A 330 -27.33 4.83 -0.94
C GLU A 330 -26.63 3.94 0.10
N ASP A 331 -27.38 3.06 0.76
CA ASP A 331 -26.88 2.05 1.68
C ASP A 331 -27.52 0.67 1.44
N LEU A 332 -26.66 -0.34 1.27
CA LEU A 332 -27.02 -1.75 1.27
C LEU A 332 -26.78 -2.32 2.68
N TYR A 333 -27.81 -2.91 3.29
CA TYR A 333 -27.75 -3.54 4.61
C TYR A 333 -27.84 -5.07 4.51
N ASP A 334 -27.16 -5.77 5.42
CA ASP A 334 -27.37 -7.19 5.68
C ASP A 334 -28.72 -7.42 6.40
N GLU A 335 -29.37 -8.55 6.14
CA GLU A 335 -30.75 -8.84 6.57
C GLU A 335 -30.95 -8.72 8.09
N ASN A 336 -29.92 -9.03 8.89
CA ASN A 336 -30.01 -9.04 10.35
C ASN A 336 -29.74 -7.67 10.98
N VAL A 337 -29.44 -6.63 10.19
CA VAL A 337 -29.06 -5.31 10.71
C VAL A 337 -30.28 -4.44 10.99
N CYS A 338 -30.28 -3.75 12.13
CA CYS A 338 -31.23 -2.67 12.39
C CYS A 338 -30.86 -1.43 11.56
N GLN A 339 -31.72 -1.06 10.62
CA GLN A 339 -31.53 0.13 9.81
C GLN A 339 -31.74 1.41 10.65
N PRO A 340 -30.97 2.49 10.41
CA PRO A 340 -31.23 3.79 11.02
C PRO A 340 -32.64 4.29 10.64
N GLY A 341 -33.48 4.57 11.63
CA GLY A 341 -34.88 4.98 11.42
C GLY A 341 -35.90 3.82 11.40
N ALA A 342 -35.46 2.56 11.52
CA ALA A 342 -36.36 1.45 11.81
C ALA A 342 -37.04 1.60 13.19
N PRO A 343 -38.24 1.04 13.41
CA PRO A 343 -38.88 1.04 14.72
C PRO A 343 -38.02 0.31 15.76
N SER A 344 -38.19 0.69 17.03
CA SER A 344 -37.56 0.02 18.17
C SER A 344 -37.84 -1.48 18.17
N ILE A 345 -36.82 -2.29 18.47
CA ILE A 345 -36.95 -3.75 18.57
C ILE A 345 -37.92 -4.08 19.71
N THR A 346 -38.90 -4.93 19.42
CA THR A 346 -39.85 -5.48 20.39
C THR A 346 -39.78 -7.00 20.29
N PHE A 347 -39.39 -7.66 21.37
CA PHE A 347 -39.49 -9.12 21.51
C PHE A 347 -40.86 -9.44 22.08
N ALA A 348 -41.79 -9.82 21.21
CA ALA A 348 -43.18 -10.17 21.54
C ALA A 348 -43.35 -11.68 21.70
#